data_AF-A0AAN8LA21-F1
#
_entry.id   AF-A0AAN8LA21-F1
#
_cell.length_a   1.000
_cell.length_b   1.000
_cell.length_c   1.000
_cell.angle_alpha   90.00
_cell.angle_beta   90.00
_cell.angle_gamma   90.00
#
_symmetry.space_group_name_H-M   'P 1'
#
loop_
_entity.id
_entity.type
_entity.pdbx_description
1 polymer ?
#
loop_
_entity_poly.entity_id
_entity_poly.type
_entity_poly.pdbx_seq_one_letter_code
_entity_poly.pdbx_strand_id
1 'polypeptide(L)'
;MDPLITIVLVVTAAAAQVSAMVCNLSQGNGTHQCYGALGESLSLHLGSHISNDQIRLKKGDKRVLNFKTGEDWRSKLPQDYMNRSEFINNGTFRLDRVIEDDSGDYQLEIHNSEGTMMLRVNMLLVIQAPVSEPVLSHLCLPHGETVVTCSSEGDGLQYSWTLNGQNLTRSVAYDVYQNSVITLKSDVTGTLTCMVQNNVSSSNSTIDLPLACPVVSSQFPFVAVPVALTVGTFTLLLALFVGINHLCKKRRSRFDTSENGYEGVVYTVVKIGKQRNPARKQRPPTTEMVEYGQMKMAVNPDVAASP
;
A
#
# COMPACT_ATOMS: atom_id res chain seq x y z
N MET A 1 46.52 20.38 -26.89
CA MET A 1 45.84 19.48 -25.94
C MET A 1 45.28 20.38 -24.85
N ASP A 2 44.06 20.86 -25.04
CA ASP A 2 43.43 21.76 -24.08
C ASP A 2 42.87 20.93 -22.91
N PRO A 3 43.10 21.33 -21.64
CA PRO A 3 42.63 20.56 -20.52
C PRO A 3 41.11 20.73 -20.38
N LEU A 4 40.41 19.60 -20.39
CA LEU A 4 38.97 19.52 -20.12
C LEU A 4 38.74 19.80 -18.63
N ILE A 5 38.23 20.97 -18.30
CA ILE A 5 37.85 21.33 -16.93
C ILE A 5 36.52 20.63 -16.62
N THR A 6 36.58 19.48 -15.95
CA THR A 6 35.40 18.83 -15.36
C THR A 6 34.95 19.60 -14.13
N ILE A 7 33.85 20.35 -14.26
CA ILE A 7 33.16 21.00 -13.13
C ILE A 7 32.35 19.92 -12.40
N VAL A 8 32.82 19.49 -11.24
CA VAL A 8 32.05 18.62 -10.34
C VAL A 8 31.12 19.51 -9.52
N LEU A 9 29.84 19.53 -9.91
CA LEU A 9 28.78 20.15 -9.11
C LEU A 9 28.49 19.26 -7.90
N VAL A 10 29.05 19.62 -6.74
CA VAL A 10 28.66 19.03 -5.46
C VAL A 10 27.30 19.62 -5.10
N VAL A 11 26.22 18.88 -5.39
CA VAL A 11 24.89 19.20 -4.87
C VAL A 11 24.88 18.80 -3.40
N THR A 12 25.28 19.71 -2.53
CA THR A 12 25.03 19.57 -1.10
C THR A 12 23.51 19.61 -0.89
N ALA A 13 22.92 18.49 -0.47
CA ALA A 13 21.57 18.49 0.06
C ALA A 13 21.52 19.56 1.16
N ALA A 14 20.69 20.58 0.97
CA ALA A 14 20.45 21.57 2.00
C ALA A 14 19.87 20.81 3.21
N ALA A 15 20.62 20.72 4.30
CA ALA A 15 20.06 20.30 5.57
C ALA A 15 18.92 21.27 5.88
N ALA A 16 17.69 20.78 5.85
CA ALA A 16 16.53 21.54 6.31
C ALA A 16 16.85 21.96 7.75
N GLN A 17 16.98 23.27 7.98
CA GLN A 17 17.17 23.79 9.32
C GLN A 17 15.94 23.37 10.13
N VAL A 18 16.14 22.53 11.15
CA VAL A 18 15.12 22.16 12.12
C VAL A 18 14.72 23.46 12.83
N SER A 19 13.66 24.12 12.35
CA SER A 19 13.13 25.28 13.03
C SER A 19 12.42 24.77 14.27
N ALA A 20 12.90 25.20 15.45
CA ALA A 20 12.19 24.92 16.69
C ALA A 20 10.75 25.41 16.54
N MET A 21 9.77 24.58 16.88
CA MET A 21 8.37 24.96 16.74
C MET A 21 8.05 26.02 17.79
N VAL A 22 7.61 27.19 17.34
CA VAL A 22 7.25 28.32 18.22
C VAL A 22 5.75 28.50 18.24
N CYS A 23 5.16 28.31 19.41
CA CYS A 23 3.76 28.57 19.70
C CYS A 23 3.65 29.86 20.50
N ASN A 24 3.02 30.89 19.94
CA ASN A 24 2.91 32.19 20.60
C ASN A 24 1.57 32.32 21.34
N LEU A 25 1.64 32.39 22.67
CA LEU A 25 0.50 32.50 23.58
C LEU A 25 0.37 33.90 24.20
N SER A 26 1.12 34.91 23.72
CA SER A 26 1.13 36.25 24.31
C SER A 26 -0.14 37.09 24.03
N GLN A 27 -1.06 36.60 23.20
CA GLN A 27 -2.27 37.33 22.79
C GLN A 27 -3.56 36.58 23.17
N GLY A 28 -4.46 37.30 23.85
CA GLY A 28 -5.63 36.76 24.53
C GLY A 28 -6.87 36.45 23.69
N ASN A 29 -6.82 36.47 22.35
CA ASN A 29 -8.01 36.28 21.53
C ASN A 29 -8.07 34.90 20.86
N GLY A 30 -9.01 34.08 21.33
CA GLY A 30 -9.38 32.80 20.71
C GLY A 30 -8.77 31.56 21.37
N THR A 31 -9.19 30.40 20.88
CA THR A 31 -8.54 29.12 21.19
C THR A 31 -7.39 28.94 20.22
N HIS A 32 -6.16 28.87 20.72
CA HIS A 32 -4.97 28.66 19.90
C HIS A 32 -4.81 27.18 19.60
N GLN A 33 -4.34 26.83 18.41
CA GLN A 33 -3.96 25.46 18.09
C GLN A 33 -2.49 25.46 17.69
N CYS A 34 -1.70 24.66 18.39
CA CYS A 34 -0.27 24.56 18.20
C CYS A 34 0.12 23.11 17.90
N TYR A 35 1.17 22.97 17.11
CA TYR A 35 1.68 21.68 16.69
C TYR A 35 3.14 21.53 17.12
N GLY A 36 3.54 20.30 17.44
CA GLY A 36 4.91 19.95 17.75
C GLY A 36 5.33 18.66 17.04
N ALA A 37 6.54 18.62 16.50
CA ALA A 37 7.11 17.41 15.93
C ALA A 37 7.56 16.45 17.05
N LEU A 38 7.10 15.20 17.00
CA LEU A 38 7.48 14.17 17.97
C LEU A 38 9.00 14.04 18.08
N GLY A 39 9.54 14.13 19.30
CA GLY A 39 10.98 14.03 19.58
C GLY A 39 11.77 15.33 19.39
N GLU A 40 11.16 16.39 18.86
CA GLU A 40 11.80 17.69 18.63
C GLU A 40 11.53 18.69 19.77
N SER A 41 12.20 19.84 19.72
CA SER A 41 11.96 20.92 20.68
C SER A 41 10.72 21.76 20.33
N LEU A 42 9.97 22.15 21.35
CA LEU A 42 8.80 23.03 21.24
C LEU A 42 8.97 24.21 22.21
N SER A 43 8.79 25.42 21.71
CA SER A 43 8.86 26.65 22.50
C SER A 43 7.48 27.30 22.61
N LEU A 44 6.97 27.44 23.84
CA LEU A 44 5.75 28.17 24.16
C LEU A 44 6.12 29.57 24.62
N HIS A 45 5.85 30.58 23.81
CA HIS A 45 6.08 31.98 24.18
C HIS A 45 4.88 32.52 24.96
N LEU A 46 5.04 32.73 26.27
CA LEU A 46 3.93 33.03 27.17
C LEU A 46 3.62 34.53 27.29
N GLY A 47 4.52 35.43 26.83
CA GLY A 47 4.28 36.87 26.81
C GLY A 47 4.38 37.59 28.17
N SER A 48 5.26 37.13 29.08
CA SER A 48 5.49 37.84 30.35
C SER A 48 6.33 39.11 30.11
N HIS A 49 5.77 40.28 30.42
CA HIS A 49 6.39 41.58 30.17
C HIS A 49 6.94 42.26 31.44
N ILE A 50 6.70 41.73 32.64
CA ILE A 50 7.06 42.38 33.91
C ILE A 50 7.66 41.37 34.91
N SER A 51 8.58 41.84 35.75
CA SER A 51 9.06 41.10 36.92
C SER A 51 7.92 40.95 37.95
N ASN A 52 7.90 39.84 38.70
CA ASN A 52 6.84 39.48 39.67
C ASN A 52 5.45 39.09 39.11
N ASP A 53 5.28 38.91 37.80
CA ASP A 53 4.05 38.30 37.26
C ASP A 53 3.96 36.83 37.69
N GLN A 54 2.77 36.39 38.12
CA GLN A 54 2.48 34.99 38.40
C GLN A 54 2.09 34.28 37.10
N ILE A 55 2.92 33.34 36.65
CA ILE A 55 2.66 32.50 35.48
C ILE A 55 2.09 31.17 35.94
N ARG A 56 0.94 30.80 35.38
CA ARG A 56 0.29 29.49 35.60
C ARG A 56 -0.01 28.84 34.26
N LEU A 57 0.59 27.68 34.02
CA LEU A 57 0.29 26.83 32.87
C LEU A 57 -0.22 25.49 33.38
N LYS A 58 -1.37 25.04 32.88
CA LYS A 58 -1.93 23.72 33.18
C LYS A 58 -2.29 22.98 31.90
N LYS A 59 -2.22 21.65 31.96
CA LYS A 59 -2.67 20.71 30.93
C LYS A 59 -3.84 19.92 31.51
N GLY A 60 -5.06 20.18 31.04
CA GLY A 60 -6.27 19.77 31.75
C GLY A 60 -6.22 20.25 33.21
N ASP A 61 -6.32 19.31 34.16
CA ASP A 61 -6.19 19.59 35.60
C ASP A 61 -4.76 19.47 36.14
N LYS A 62 -3.81 18.98 35.32
CA LYS A 62 -2.42 18.81 35.73
C LYS A 62 -1.68 20.14 35.63
N ARG A 63 -1.04 20.55 36.72
CA ARG A 63 -0.17 21.73 36.75
C ARG A 63 1.10 21.45 35.95
N VAL A 64 1.46 22.35 35.03
CA VAL A 64 2.71 22.30 34.25
C VAL A 64 3.70 23.34 34.80
N LEU A 65 3.26 24.60 34.94
CA LEU A 65 4.03 25.69 35.54
C LEU A 65 3.18 26.44 36.58
N ASN A 66 3.81 26.85 37.68
CA ASN A 66 3.22 27.80 38.62
C ASN A 66 4.30 28.48 39.47
N PHE A 67 4.73 29.68 39.06
CA PHE A 67 5.78 30.44 39.74
C PHE A 67 5.66 31.95 39.42
N LYS A 68 6.39 32.79 40.15
CA LYS A 68 6.52 34.22 39.83
C LYS A 68 7.76 34.49 39.03
N THR A 69 7.67 35.32 37.99
CA THR A 69 8.82 35.73 37.19
C THR A 69 9.89 36.39 38.09
N GLY A 70 11.10 35.81 38.11
CA GLY A 70 12.21 36.22 38.99
C GLY A 70 12.50 35.25 40.13
N GLU A 71 11.59 34.32 40.43
CA GLU A 71 11.85 33.19 41.33
C GLU A 71 12.54 32.03 40.59
N ASP A 72 13.14 31.11 41.36
CA ASP A 72 13.59 29.83 40.81
C ASP A 72 12.39 28.99 40.36
N TRP A 73 12.18 28.93 39.04
CA TRP A 73 11.12 28.14 38.42
C TRP A 73 11.38 26.64 38.52
N ARG A 74 12.64 26.21 38.60
CA ARG A 74 13.02 24.80 38.45
C ARG A 74 12.55 23.96 39.63
N SER A 75 12.64 24.51 40.85
CA SER A 75 12.10 23.87 42.06
C SER A 75 10.57 23.80 42.12
N LYS A 76 9.86 24.48 41.21
CA LYS A 76 8.39 24.51 41.16
C LYS A 76 7.79 23.57 40.11
N LEU A 77 8.62 22.97 39.26
CA LEU A 77 8.19 22.08 38.19
C LEU A 77 7.76 20.70 38.70
N PRO A 78 6.73 20.08 38.08
CA PRO A 78 6.48 18.65 38.23
C PRO A 78 7.62 17.80 37.66
N GLN A 79 7.76 16.58 38.20
CA GLN A 79 8.80 15.63 37.79
C GLN A 79 8.81 15.35 36.28
N ASP A 80 7.62 15.24 35.67
CA ASP A 80 7.44 14.94 34.24
C ASP A 80 8.09 15.99 33.31
N TYR A 81 8.34 17.20 33.79
CA TYR A 81 8.89 18.31 33.03
C TYR A 81 10.31 18.71 33.46
N MET A 82 10.73 18.36 34.68
CA MET A 82 11.97 18.85 35.32
C MET A 82 13.26 18.57 34.51
N ASN A 83 13.30 17.47 33.76
CA ASN A 83 14.50 17.00 33.04
C ASN A 83 14.48 17.28 31.53
N ARG A 84 13.41 17.87 31.02
CA ARG A 84 13.20 18.08 29.57
C ARG A 84 12.59 19.43 29.24
N SER A 85 12.67 20.37 30.18
CA SER A 85 12.15 21.71 29.99
C SER A 85 13.05 22.79 30.56
N GLU A 86 12.93 23.97 29.97
CA GLU A 86 13.63 25.17 30.36
C GLU A 86 12.70 26.37 30.30
N PHE A 87 12.71 27.19 31.34
CA PHE A 87 12.11 28.52 31.27
C PHE A 87 13.19 29.56 30.96
N ILE A 88 13.03 30.24 29.84
CA ILE A 88 13.92 31.27 29.34
C ILE A 88 13.40 32.63 29.81
N ASN A 89 14.29 33.48 30.32
CA ASN A 89 13.98 34.77 30.94
C ASN A 89 13.23 35.78 30.05
N ASN A 90 12.94 35.45 28.78
CA ASN A 90 12.08 36.23 27.88
C ASN A 90 10.61 35.76 27.91
N GLY A 91 10.21 34.96 28.91
CA GLY A 91 8.85 34.45 29.03
C GLY A 91 8.56 33.22 28.17
N THR A 92 9.59 32.47 27.76
CA THR A 92 9.43 31.28 26.91
C THR A 92 9.62 30.02 27.73
N PHE A 93 8.64 29.12 27.68
CA PHE A 93 8.77 27.77 28.19
C PHE A 93 9.13 26.82 27.05
N ARG A 94 10.34 26.28 27.07
CA ARG A 94 10.83 25.33 26.09
C ARG A 94 10.73 23.90 26.62
N LEU A 95 10.18 23.00 25.83
CA LEU A 95 10.33 21.55 25.97
C LEU A 95 11.42 21.11 25.00
N ASP A 96 12.48 20.46 25.49
CA ASP A 96 13.62 20.07 24.65
C ASP A 96 13.27 18.91 23.73
N ARG A 97 12.42 17.99 24.22
CA ARG A 97 11.89 16.85 23.48
C ARG A 97 10.43 16.63 23.85
N VAL A 98 9.54 16.90 22.91
CA VAL A 98 8.11 16.63 23.07
C VAL A 98 7.78 15.17 22.78
N ILE A 99 6.82 14.65 23.55
CA ILE A 99 6.30 13.28 23.42
C ILE A 99 4.82 13.33 23.10
N GLU A 100 4.25 12.23 22.60
CA GLU A 100 2.82 12.14 22.27
C GLU A 100 1.93 12.56 23.44
N ASP A 101 2.30 12.13 24.65
CA ASP A 101 1.67 12.47 25.94
C ASP A 101 1.74 13.96 26.32
N ASP A 102 2.43 14.82 25.58
CA ASP A 102 2.32 16.27 25.74
C ASP A 102 1.08 16.83 25.05
N SER A 103 0.46 16.11 24.11
CA SER A 103 -0.74 16.57 23.40
C SER A 103 -1.93 16.77 24.34
N GLY A 104 -2.73 17.81 24.12
CA GLY A 104 -3.98 18.06 24.84
C GLY A 104 -4.27 19.54 25.07
N ASP A 105 -5.28 19.80 25.89
CA ASP A 105 -5.74 21.16 26.18
C ASP A 105 -4.92 21.81 27.30
N TYR A 106 -4.32 22.95 26.97
CA TYR A 106 -3.56 23.80 27.86
C TYR A 106 -4.33 25.08 28.18
N GLN A 107 -4.13 25.58 29.39
CA GLN A 107 -4.59 26.90 29.80
C GLN A 107 -3.44 27.66 30.45
N LEU A 108 -3.12 28.82 29.87
CA LEU A 108 -2.20 29.81 30.42
C LEU A 108 -3.00 30.88 31.15
N GLU A 109 -2.57 31.23 32.35
CA GLU A 109 -3.03 32.38 33.11
C GLU A 109 -1.82 33.18 33.60
N ILE A 110 -1.84 34.50 33.36
CA ILE A 110 -0.85 35.44 33.89
C ILE A 110 -1.56 36.42 34.79
N HIS A 111 -1.08 36.57 36.02
CA HIS A 111 -1.57 37.58 36.96
C HIS A 111 -0.44 38.55 37.30
N ASN A 112 -0.76 39.83 37.45
CA ASN A 112 0.21 40.83 37.87
C ASN A 112 0.57 40.67 39.37
N SER A 113 1.50 41.50 39.86
CA SER A 113 1.95 41.51 41.25
C SER A 113 0.84 41.77 42.29
N GLU A 114 -0.25 42.42 41.89
CA GLU A 114 -1.44 42.69 42.71
C GLU A 114 -2.44 41.53 42.70
N GLY A 115 -2.20 40.49 41.89
CA GLY A 115 -3.10 39.35 41.72
C GLY A 115 -4.22 39.55 40.71
N THR A 116 -4.19 40.65 39.94
CA THR A 116 -5.14 40.89 38.85
C THR A 116 -4.79 40.02 37.64
N MET A 117 -5.77 39.31 37.08
CA MET A 117 -5.58 38.50 35.87
C MET A 117 -5.37 39.41 34.65
N MET A 118 -4.21 39.26 34.02
CA MET A 118 -3.78 40.04 32.85
C MET A 118 -4.05 39.30 31.55
N LEU A 119 -3.84 37.98 31.56
CA LEU A 119 -3.97 37.13 30.37
C LEU A 119 -4.55 35.79 30.75
N ARG A 120 -5.48 35.30 29.92
CA ARG A 120 -5.97 33.94 29.95
C ARG A 120 -6.06 33.42 28.52
N VAL A 121 -5.37 32.31 28.24
CA VAL A 121 -5.32 31.71 26.90
C VAL A 121 -5.59 30.22 27.00
N ASN A 122 -6.48 29.72 26.15
CA ASN A 122 -6.70 28.28 25.95
C ASN A 122 -5.97 27.86 24.67
N MET A 123 -5.28 26.73 24.71
CA MET A 123 -4.52 26.21 23.57
C MET A 123 -4.67 24.69 23.47
N LEU A 124 -4.92 24.18 22.27
CA LEU A 124 -4.80 22.76 21.95
C LEU A 124 -3.40 22.49 21.39
N LEU A 125 -2.61 21.67 22.10
CA LEU A 125 -1.33 21.17 21.59
C LEU A 125 -1.53 19.81 20.93
N VAL A 126 -1.07 19.67 19.69
CA VAL A 126 -1.09 18.41 18.94
C VAL A 126 0.33 18.02 18.57
N ILE A 127 0.82 16.93 19.13
CA ILE A 127 2.11 16.35 18.73
C ILE A 127 1.88 15.41 17.55
N GLN A 128 2.66 15.58 16.48
CA GLN A 128 2.59 14.75 15.27
C GLN A 128 3.95 14.11 14.99
N ALA A 129 3.93 12.86 14.55
CA ALA A 129 5.08 12.21 13.94
C ALA A 129 5.49 12.96 12.66
N PRO A 130 6.77 13.32 12.48
CA PRO A 130 7.27 13.91 11.24
C PRO A 130 7.05 12.99 10.04
N VAL A 131 6.92 13.59 8.87
CA VAL A 131 6.76 12.91 7.58
C VAL A 131 8.08 12.23 7.20
N SER A 132 8.05 10.92 6.98
CA SER A 132 9.20 10.17 6.49
C SER A 132 9.45 10.45 5.01
N GLU A 133 10.66 10.15 4.53
CA GLU A 133 10.97 10.19 3.09
C GLU A 133 9.95 9.35 2.29
N PRO A 134 9.23 9.94 1.32
CA PRO A 134 8.23 9.21 0.56
C PRO A 134 8.85 8.19 -0.41
N VAL A 135 8.24 7.03 -0.50
CA VAL A 135 8.61 5.96 -1.44
C VAL A 135 7.59 5.93 -2.57
N LEU A 136 8.09 6.11 -3.80
CA LEU A 136 7.29 6.03 -5.01
C LEU A 136 7.38 4.65 -5.65
N SER A 137 6.23 4.16 -6.12
CA SER A 137 6.13 2.97 -6.95
C SER A 137 5.10 3.18 -8.05
N HIS A 138 5.25 2.47 -9.17
CA HIS A 138 4.33 2.57 -10.30
C HIS A 138 3.97 1.21 -10.87
N LEU A 139 2.77 1.13 -11.45
CA LEU A 139 2.24 -0.05 -12.13
C LEU A 139 1.59 0.38 -13.44
N CYS A 140 1.98 -0.27 -14.54
CA CYS A 140 1.35 -0.10 -15.83
C CYS A 140 0.07 -0.91 -15.95
N LEU A 141 -1.02 -0.28 -16.40
CA LEU A 141 -2.28 -0.93 -16.70
C LEU A 141 -2.35 -1.37 -18.19
N PRO A 142 -3.21 -2.35 -18.53
CA PRO A 142 -3.29 -2.89 -19.89
C PRO A 142 -3.63 -1.88 -20.99
N HIS A 143 -4.33 -0.79 -20.65
CA HIS A 143 -4.71 0.25 -21.61
C HIS A 143 -3.72 1.44 -21.64
N GLY A 144 -2.55 1.27 -21.01
CA GLY A 144 -1.45 2.25 -21.06
C GLY A 144 -1.47 3.29 -19.95
N GLU A 145 -2.48 3.30 -19.08
CA GLU A 145 -2.48 4.12 -17.87
C GLU A 145 -1.39 3.66 -16.89
N THR A 146 -0.95 4.58 -16.04
CA THR A 146 0.02 4.29 -14.98
C THR A 146 -0.59 4.61 -13.62
N VAL A 147 -0.70 3.61 -12.76
CA VAL A 147 -1.03 3.83 -11.35
C VAL A 147 0.27 4.13 -10.61
N VAL A 148 0.32 5.25 -9.89
CA VAL A 148 1.47 5.64 -9.07
C VAL A 148 1.03 5.71 -7.63
N THR A 149 1.80 5.08 -6.74
CA THR A 149 1.60 5.09 -5.30
C THR A 149 2.74 5.81 -4.61
N CYS A 150 2.42 6.72 -3.71
CA CYS A 150 3.33 7.42 -2.82
C CYS A 150 3.05 7.00 -1.38
N SER A 151 3.99 6.27 -0.79
CA SER A 151 3.89 5.79 0.60
C SER A 151 4.83 6.58 1.49
N SER A 152 4.36 7.00 2.66
CA SER A 152 5.15 7.72 3.66
C SER A 152 4.55 7.45 5.03
N GLU A 153 5.37 7.50 6.07
CA GLU A 153 4.96 7.40 7.48
C GLU A 153 4.82 8.81 8.07
N GLY A 154 3.96 8.94 9.09
CA GLY A 154 3.69 10.19 9.80
C GLY A 154 2.20 10.39 10.06
N ASP A 155 1.85 11.45 10.80
CA ASP A 155 0.47 11.71 11.20
C ASP A 155 -0.22 12.73 10.29
N GLY A 156 -1.50 12.48 9.97
CA GLY A 156 -2.36 13.43 9.27
C GLY A 156 -1.83 13.84 7.88
N LEU A 157 -1.24 12.89 7.15
CA LEU A 157 -0.55 13.13 5.89
C LEU A 157 -1.47 13.72 4.81
N GLN A 158 -0.97 14.75 4.13
CA GLN A 158 -1.57 15.36 2.96
C GLN A 158 -0.64 15.20 1.77
N TYR A 159 -1.20 14.77 0.64
CA TYR A 159 -0.45 14.51 -0.58
C TYR A 159 -0.69 15.60 -1.61
N SER A 160 0.34 15.90 -2.39
CA SER A 160 0.25 16.76 -3.57
C SER A 160 1.21 16.27 -4.64
N TRP A 161 0.86 16.52 -5.89
CA TRP A 161 1.55 15.93 -7.02
C TRP A 161 1.87 16.99 -8.07
N THR A 162 3.09 16.92 -8.62
CA THR A 162 3.50 17.74 -9.75
C THR A 162 4.15 16.88 -10.84
N LEU A 163 3.96 17.25 -12.10
CA LEU A 163 4.65 16.69 -13.25
C LEU A 163 5.51 17.78 -13.87
N ASN A 164 6.82 17.55 -13.99
CA ASN A 164 7.80 18.53 -14.48
C ASN A 164 7.70 19.88 -13.71
N GLY A 165 7.43 19.81 -12.40
CA GLY A 165 7.26 20.98 -11.54
C GLY A 165 5.93 21.73 -11.68
N GLN A 166 4.99 21.24 -12.49
CA GLN A 166 3.65 21.82 -12.65
C GLN A 166 2.60 20.96 -11.94
N ASN A 167 1.61 21.58 -11.30
CA ASN A 167 0.51 20.84 -10.67
C ASN A 167 -0.21 19.93 -11.67
N LEU A 168 -0.57 18.72 -11.21
CA LEU A 168 -1.36 17.82 -12.03
C LEU A 168 -2.73 18.45 -12.38
N THR A 169 -3.17 18.16 -13.60
CA THR A 169 -4.48 18.58 -14.11
C THR A 169 -5.30 17.35 -14.48
N ARG A 170 -6.62 17.52 -14.63
CA ARG A 170 -7.52 16.45 -15.09
C ARG A 170 -7.23 15.98 -16.53
N SER A 171 -6.41 16.70 -17.29
CA SER A 171 -5.94 16.21 -18.58
C SER A 171 -4.87 15.13 -18.42
N VAL A 172 -4.09 15.15 -17.33
CA VAL A 172 -2.95 14.25 -17.07
C VAL A 172 -3.33 13.06 -16.17
N ALA A 173 -4.16 13.28 -15.16
CA ALA A 173 -4.57 12.25 -14.21
C ALA A 173 -6.08 12.20 -14.02
N TYR A 174 -6.61 11.03 -13.68
CA TYR A 174 -8.03 10.84 -13.36
C TYR A 174 -8.38 11.35 -11.96
N ASP A 175 -7.45 11.20 -11.03
CA ASP A 175 -7.58 11.64 -9.64
C ASP A 175 -6.39 12.53 -9.28
N VAL A 176 -6.68 13.67 -8.66
CA VAL A 176 -5.73 14.78 -8.48
C VAL A 176 -5.75 15.31 -7.05
N TYR A 177 -6.70 14.88 -6.21
CA TYR A 177 -6.96 15.56 -4.93
C TYR A 177 -6.44 14.75 -3.75
N GLN A 178 -5.32 15.20 -3.18
CA GLN A 178 -4.82 14.80 -1.85
C GLN A 178 -4.67 13.30 -1.59
N ASN A 179 -4.62 12.50 -2.66
CA ASN A 179 -4.55 11.05 -2.57
C ASN A 179 -3.10 10.56 -2.65
N SER A 180 -2.79 9.53 -1.86
CA SER A 180 -1.52 8.80 -1.91
C SER A 180 -1.35 7.97 -3.18
N VAL A 181 -2.45 7.71 -3.89
CA VAL A 181 -2.47 6.96 -5.15
C VAL A 181 -3.13 7.81 -6.22
N ILE A 182 -2.49 7.90 -7.38
CA ILE A 182 -3.03 8.57 -8.56
C ILE A 182 -2.98 7.64 -9.76
N THR A 183 -3.90 7.84 -10.71
CA THR A 183 -3.87 7.16 -12.00
C THR A 183 -3.62 8.18 -13.10
N LEU A 184 -2.45 8.10 -13.72
CA LEU A 184 -2.06 8.88 -14.87
C LEU A 184 -2.68 8.27 -16.13
N LYS A 185 -3.07 9.12 -17.08
CA LYS A 185 -3.54 8.68 -18.40
C LYS A 185 -2.40 8.07 -19.21
N SER A 186 -2.74 7.46 -20.35
CA SER A 186 -1.76 6.94 -21.29
C SER A 186 -0.78 8.02 -21.76
N ASP A 187 0.44 7.60 -22.10
CA ASP A 187 1.47 8.44 -22.73
C ASP A 187 1.97 9.64 -21.90
N VAL A 188 1.67 9.65 -20.60
CA VAL A 188 2.21 10.64 -19.67
C VAL A 188 3.68 10.32 -19.37
N THR A 189 4.56 11.24 -19.72
CA THR A 189 6.02 11.13 -19.52
C THR A 189 6.57 12.36 -18.81
N GLY A 190 7.72 12.19 -18.15
CA GLY A 190 8.40 13.26 -17.42
C GLY A 190 8.67 12.90 -15.96
N THR A 191 9.13 13.89 -15.20
CA THR A 191 9.48 13.73 -13.78
C THR A 191 8.26 14.02 -12.92
N LEU A 192 7.76 12.98 -12.27
CA LEU A 192 6.64 13.06 -11.34
C LEU A 192 7.17 13.22 -9.92
N THR A 193 6.70 14.24 -9.21
CA THR A 193 7.05 14.51 -7.81
C THR A 193 5.83 14.32 -6.93
N CYS A 194 5.95 13.49 -5.90
CA CYS A 194 5.01 13.45 -4.78
C CYS A 194 5.57 14.31 -3.64
N MET A 195 4.76 15.24 -3.15
CA MET A 195 5.04 16.00 -1.94
C MET A 195 4.04 15.58 -0.86
N VAL A 196 4.56 15.12 0.27
CA VAL A 196 3.83 14.70 1.45
C VAL A 196 4.10 15.70 2.56
N GLN A 197 3.06 16.15 3.26
CA GLN A 197 3.20 17.09 4.36
C GLN A 197 2.18 16.83 5.46
N ASN A 198 2.53 17.25 6.66
CA ASN A 198 1.60 17.44 7.76
C ASN A 198 1.83 18.81 8.39
N ASN A 199 1.27 19.05 9.57
CA ASN A 199 1.37 20.38 10.18
C ASN A 199 2.75 20.68 10.78
N VAL A 200 3.63 19.66 10.82
CA VAL A 200 4.94 19.76 11.47
C VAL A 200 6.12 19.59 10.51
N SER A 201 5.93 18.99 9.34
CA SER A 201 7.01 18.67 8.41
C SER A 201 6.50 18.42 7.00
N SER A 202 7.41 18.50 6.04
CA SER A 202 7.15 18.19 4.63
C SER A 202 8.34 17.44 4.05
N SER A 203 8.05 16.47 3.19
CA SER A 203 9.04 15.71 2.44
C SER A 203 8.53 15.42 1.04
N ASN A 204 9.43 15.14 0.11
CA ASN A 204 9.05 14.84 -1.27
C ASN A 204 9.95 13.76 -1.86
N SER A 205 9.47 13.15 -2.93
CA SER A 205 10.21 12.16 -3.71
C SER A 205 9.82 12.27 -5.16
N THR A 206 10.75 11.92 -6.06
CA THR A 206 10.58 12.05 -7.51
C THR A 206 10.84 10.73 -8.21
N ILE A 207 10.08 10.47 -9.27
CA ILE A 207 10.30 9.35 -10.18
C ILE A 207 10.20 9.83 -11.62
N ASP A 208 11.09 9.35 -12.48
CA ASP A 208 11.00 9.57 -13.92
C ASP A 208 10.11 8.49 -14.54
N LEU A 209 9.00 8.92 -15.15
CA LEU A 209 8.07 8.03 -15.80
C LEU A 209 8.68 7.51 -17.13
N PRO A 210 8.61 6.19 -17.40
CA PRO A 210 9.14 5.62 -18.62
C PRO A 210 8.39 6.15 -19.86
N LEU A 211 9.06 6.12 -21.02
CA LEU A 211 8.54 6.63 -22.30
C LEU A 211 7.18 6.02 -22.71
N ALA A 212 6.87 4.80 -22.31
CA ALA A 212 5.56 4.18 -22.50
C ALA A 212 5.39 2.97 -21.57
N CYS A 213 4.19 2.79 -21.02
CA CYS A 213 3.75 1.51 -20.49
C CYS A 213 3.51 0.53 -21.66
N PRO A 214 4.00 -0.72 -21.58
CA PRO A 214 3.72 -1.69 -22.64
C PRO A 214 2.23 -1.99 -22.68
N VAL A 215 1.54 -1.49 -23.70
CA VAL A 215 0.15 -1.85 -23.98
C VAL A 215 0.16 -3.33 -24.37
N VAL A 216 -0.38 -4.18 -23.50
CA VAL A 216 -0.64 -5.58 -23.86
C VAL A 216 -1.82 -5.56 -24.81
N SER A 217 -1.55 -5.30 -26.09
CA SER A 217 -2.52 -5.56 -27.15
C SER A 217 -2.83 -7.05 -27.06
N SER A 218 -4.04 -7.41 -26.62
CA SER A 218 -4.55 -8.76 -26.76
C SER A 218 -4.88 -9.06 -28.23
N GLN A 219 -3.98 -8.71 -29.14
CA GLN A 219 -3.85 -9.43 -30.40
C GLN A 219 -3.26 -10.79 -30.05
N PHE A 220 -4.11 -11.64 -29.46
CA PHE A 220 -4.02 -13.04 -29.79
C PHE A 220 -3.98 -13.08 -31.31
N PRO A 221 -2.91 -13.59 -31.95
CA PRO A 221 -3.12 -14.12 -33.27
C PRO A 221 -4.15 -15.21 -33.00
N PHE A 222 -5.41 -14.98 -33.38
CA PHE A 222 -6.28 -16.09 -33.69
C PHE A 222 -5.43 -16.90 -34.64
N VAL A 223 -4.85 -17.99 -34.15
CA VAL A 223 -4.28 -19.00 -35.01
C VAL A 223 -5.52 -19.50 -35.70
N ALA A 224 -5.87 -18.83 -36.80
CA ALA A 224 -6.78 -19.34 -37.79
C ALA A 224 -6.04 -20.55 -38.34
N VAL A 225 -6.09 -21.64 -37.58
CA VAL A 225 -5.83 -22.97 -38.10
C VAL A 225 -6.74 -23.01 -39.32
N PRO A 226 -6.19 -23.09 -40.55
CA PRO A 226 -7.03 -23.05 -41.73
C PRO A 226 -7.90 -24.30 -41.67
N VAL A 227 -9.16 -24.12 -41.28
CA VAL A 227 -10.21 -25.15 -41.25
C VAL A 227 -10.31 -25.84 -42.62
N ALA A 228 -9.82 -25.20 -43.68
CA ALA A 228 -9.68 -25.78 -45.01
C ALA A 228 -8.75 -27.01 -45.08
N LEU A 229 -7.62 -27.05 -44.33
CA LEU A 229 -6.71 -28.19 -44.37
C LEU A 229 -7.25 -29.40 -43.60
N THR A 230 -8.02 -29.18 -42.54
CA THR A 230 -8.62 -30.28 -41.76
C THR A 230 -9.83 -30.88 -42.45
N VAL A 231 -10.68 -30.08 -43.11
CA VAL A 231 -11.82 -30.60 -43.90
C VAL A 231 -11.34 -31.34 -45.15
N GLY A 232 -10.34 -30.82 -45.85
CA GLY A 232 -9.77 -31.48 -47.04
C GLY A 232 -9.15 -32.84 -46.72
N THR A 233 -8.42 -32.94 -45.60
CA THR A 233 -7.84 -34.21 -45.16
C THR A 233 -8.90 -35.21 -44.69
N PHE A 234 -9.92 -34.76 -43.94
CA PHE A 234 -11.00 -35.63 -43.48
C PHE A 234 -11.86 -36.18 -44.63
N THR A 235 -12.16 -35.35 -45.63
CA THR A 235 -12.92 -35.78 -46.81
C THR A 235 -12.15 -36.78 -47.66
N LEU A 236 -10.83 -36.60 -47.82
CA LEU A 236 -9.97 -37.51 -48.57
C LEU A 236 -9.80 -38.87 -47.85
N LEU A 237 -9.69 -38.86 -46.52
CA LEU A 237 -9.65 -40.09 -45.71
C LEU A 237 -10.97 -40.87 -45.78
N LEU A 238 -12.12 -40.18 -45.73
CA LEU A 238 -13.43 -40.83 -45.89
C LEU A 238 -13.60 -41.43 -47.29
N ALA A 239 -13.19 -40.73 -48.34
CA ALA A 239 -13.25 -41.24 -49.71
C ALA A 239 -12.37 -42.50 -49.90
N LEU A 240 -11.16 -42.52 -49.32
CA LEU A 240 -10.30 -43.70 -49.32
C LEU A 240 -10.94 -44.87 -48.57
N PHE A 241 -11.51 -44.62 -47.39
CA PHE A 241 -12.18 -45.67 -46.61
C PHE A 241 -13.37 -46.29 -47.36
N VAL A 242 -14.21 -45.46 -47.98
CA VAL A 242 -15.32 -45.94 -48.81
C VAL A 242 -14.80 -46.69 -50.04
N GLY A 243 -13.78 -46.18 -50.71
CA GLY A 243 -13.13 -46.83 -51.86
C GLY A 243 -12.56 -48.20 -51.52
N ILE A 244 -11.84 -48.31 -50.40
CA ILE A 244 -11.29 -49.59 -49.89
C ILE A 244 -12.43 -50.57 -49.59
N ASN A 245 -13.50 -50.12 -48.93
CA ASN A 245 -14.66 -50.98 -48.64
C ASN A 245 -15.37 -51.43 -49.92
N HIS A 246 -15.48 -50.57 -50.95
CA HIS A 246 -16.07 -50.93 -52.23
C HIS A 246 -15.19 -51.92 -53.01
N LEU A 247 -13.87 -51.77 -52.95
CA LEU A 247 -12.90 -52.72 -53.53
C LEU A 247 -12.92 -54.05 -52.79
N CYS A 248 -12.97 -54.06 -51.46
CA CYS A 248 -13.15 -55.26 -50.64
C CYS A 248 -14.48 -55.96 -50.95
N LYS A 249 -15.58 -55.20 -51.11
CA LYS A 249 -16.90 -55.74 -51.48
C LYS A 249 -16.90 -56.30 -52.91
N LYS A 250 -16.26 -55.62 -53.88
CA LYS A 250 -16.10 -56.10 -55.26
C LYS A 250 -15.22 -57.35 -55.34
N ARG A 251 -14.18 -57.45 -54.50
CA ARG A 251 -13.31 -58.64 -54.40
C ARG A 251 -14.03 -59.81 -53.75
N ARG A 252 -14.88 -59.56 -52.75
CA ARG A 252 -15.75 -60.57 -52.11
C ARG A 252 -16.83 -61.09 -53.06
N SER A 253 -17.45 -60.19 -53.85
CA SER A 253 -18.38 -60.57 -54.93
C SER A 253 -17.73 -61.39 -56.04
N ARG A 254 -16.42 -61.22 -56.30
CA ARG A 254 -15.69 -62.03 -57.29
C ARG A 254 -15.32 -63.43 -56.76
N PHE A 255 -15.34 -63.64 -55.44
CA PHE A 255 -14.92 -64.90 -54.81
C PHE A 255 -16.10 -65.81 -54.40
N ASP A 256 -17.34 -65.29 -54.36
CA ASP A 256 -18.56 -66.06 -54.04
C ASP A 256 -19.21 -66.73 -55.27
N THR A 257 -18.61 -66.70 -56.46
CA THR A 257 -19.03 -67.55 -57.59
C THR A 257 -18.28 -68.87 -57.54
N SER A 258 -18.77 -69.78 -56.71
CA SER A 258 -18.40 -71.20 -56.69
C SER A 258 -19.31 -72.00 -57.63
N GLU A 259 -18.72 -72.81 -58.50
CA GLU A 259 -19.01 -74.24 -58.75
C GLU A 259 -17.88 -74.77 -59.67
N ASN A 260 -17.22 -75.92 -59.51
CA ASN A 260 -17.51 -77.14 -58.74
C ASN A 260 -16.25 -78.01 -58.57
N GLY A 261 -16.19 -78.81 -57.49
CA GLY A 261 -15.44 -80.09 -57.51
C GLY A 261 -14.77 -80.58 -56.23
N TYR A 262 -15.48 -81.45 -55.50
CA TYR A 262 -15.02 -82.60 -54.69
C TYR A 262 -14.29 -82.41 -53.33
N GLU A 263 -15.11 -82.55 -52.28
CA GLU A 263 -15.04 -83.47 -51.12
C GLU A 263 -13.69 -83.80 -50.44
N GLY A 264 -13.65 -83.52 -49.13
CA GLY A 264 -12.64 -84.01 -48.19
C GLY A 264 -13.00 -83.64 -46.76
N VAL A 265 -13.88 -84.42 -46.13
CA VAL A 265 -14.22 -84.26 -44.71
C VAL A 265 -13.09 -84.84 -43.85
N VAL A 266 -12.43 -84.00 -43.03
CA VAL A 266 -11.58 -84.44 -41.93
C VAL A 266 -12.06 -83.78 -40.65
N TYR A 267 -12.76 -84.55 -39.82
CA TYR A 267 -13.02 -84.20 -38.43
C TYR A 267 -11.79 -84.56 -37.60
N THR A 268 -11.26 -83.61 -36.83
CA THR A 268 -10.44 -83.94 -35.65
C THR A 268 -11.12 -83.44 -34.38
N VAL A 269 -11.18 -84.37 -33.44
CA VAL A 269 -11.91 -84.38 -32.17
C VAL A 269 -11.27 -83.41 -31.18
N VAL A 270 -12.11 -82.63 -30.50
CA VAL A 270 -11.75 -81.78 -29.37
C VAL A 270 -11.19 -82.64 -28.22
N LYS A 271 -9.98 -82.30 -27.74
CA LYS A 271 -9.54 -82.71 -26.39
C LYS A 271 -9.65 -81.52 -25.45
N ILE A 272 -10.71 -81.53 -24.64
CA ILE A 272 -10.89 -80.63 -23.50
C ILE A 272 -9.93 -81.08 -22.40
N GLY A 273 -8.81 -80.37 -22.25
CA GLY A 273 -7.96 -80.46 -21.08
C GLY A 273 -8.48 -79.54 -19.98
N LYS A 274 -9.35 -80.05 -19.10
CA LYS A 274 -9.64 -79.41 -17.81
C LYS A 274 -8.43 -79.65 -16.91
N GLN A 275 -7.69 -78.60 -16.57
CA GLN A 275 -6.91 -78.60 -15.32
C GLN A 275 -7.15 -77.31 -14.54
N ARG A 276 -7.38 -77.55 -13.25
CA ARG A 276 -7.88 -76.67 -12.21
C ARG A 276 -6.74 -75.76 -11.71
N ASN A 277 -7.10 -74.50 -11.46
CA ASN A 277 -6.40 -73.47 -10.65
C ASN A 277 -5.63 -74.03 -9.41
N PRO A 278 -4.60 -73.32 -8.85
CA PRO A 278 -4.91 -72.07 -8.13
C PRO A 278 -3.84 -70.94 -8.07
N ALA A 279 -4.41 -69.73 -7.84
CA ALA A 279 -3.86 -68.55 -7.14
C ALA A 279 -2.70 -67.79 -7.83
N ARG A 280 -2.76 -66.47 -8.04
CA ARG A 280 -3.12 -65.42 -7.07
C ARG A 280 -3.54 -64.12 -7.81
N LYS A 281 -4.76 -63.64 -7.47
CA LYS A 281 -5.36 -62.28 -7.46
C LYS A 281 -4.69 -61.18 -8.34
N GLN A 282 -5.34 -60.63 -9.40
CA GLN A 282 -6.41 -59.59 -9.41
C GLN A 282 -6.16 -58.44 -8.39
N ARG A 283 -6.23 -57.14 -8.68
CA ARG A 283 -6.91 -56.32 -9.71
C ARG A 283 -6.31 -54.87 -9.66
N PRO A 284 -6.65 -53.99 -10.62
CA PRO A 284 -6.29 -52.56 -10.63
C PRO A 284 -7.38 -51.69 -9.96
N PRO A 285 -7.12 -50.42 -9.57
CA PRO A 285 -8.15 -49.37 -9.47
C PRO A 285 -7.99 -48.42 -10.67
N THR A 286 -8.97 -48.07 -11.51
CA THR A 286 -10.36 -47.60 -11.35
C THR A 286 -10.50 -46.30 -10.55
N THR A 287 -10.58 -45.21 -11.32
CA THR A 287 -11.40 -43.99 -11.22
C THR A 287 -11.92 -43.57 -9.84
N GLU A 288 -11.43 -42.43 -9.36
CA GLU A 288 -12.00 -41.66 -8.24
C GLU A 288 -13.32 -40.98 -8.66
N MET A 289 -14.34 -41.13 -7.79
CA MET A 289 -15.53 -40.28 -7.75
C MET A 289 -15.40 -39.34 -6.56
N VAL A 290 -15.81 -38.09 -6.78
CA VAL A 290 -15.81 -36.97 -5.83
C VAL A 290 -16.96 -37.12 -4.83
N GLU A 291 -16.70 -36.95 -3.55
CA GLU A 291 -17.71 -36.80 -2.50
C GLU A 291 -17.45 -35.50 -1.71
N TYR A 292 -18.44 -34.60 -1.71
CA TYR A 292 -18.43 -33.33 -0.95
C TYR A 292 -19.02 -33.56 0.44
N GLY A 293 -18.20 -33.43 1.48
CA GLY A 293 -18.63 -33.50 2.88
C GLY A 293 -19.15 -32.15 3.41
N GLN A 294 -20.29 -32.17 4.11
CA GLN A 294 -20.95 -31.01 4.71
C GLN A 294 -20.26 -30.50 5.99
N MET A 295 -20.21 -29.18 6.15
CA MET A 295 -19.78 -28.48 7.38
C MET A 295 -20.81 -28.62 8.52
N LYS A 296 -20.32 -28.78 9.75
CA LYS A 296 -21.08 -28.55 10.99
C LYS A 296 -20.31 -27.59 11.88
N MET A 297 -20.93 -26.47 12.26
CA MET A 297 -20.43 -25.53 13.26
C MET A 297 -21.05 -25.84 14.62
N ALA A 298 -20.27 -25.74 15.69
CA ALA A 298 -20.75 -25.78 17.06
C ALA A 298 -20.47 -24.43 17.74
N VAL A 299 -21.55 -23.82 18.24
CA VAL A 299 -21.54 -22.63 19.11
C VAL A 299 -21.33 -23.12 20.53
N ASN A 300 -20.36 -22.56 21.25
CA ASN A 300 -20.13 -22.85 22.66
C ASN A 300 -20.98 -21.91 23.52
N PRO A 301 -21.94 -22.40 24.32
CA PRO A 301 -22.70 -21.58 25.23
C PRO A 301 -22.11 -21.75 26.64
N ASP A 302 -21.34 -20.79 27.13
CA ASP A 302 -21.17 -20.58 28.57
C ASP A 302 -20.71 -19.14 28.81
N VAL A 303 -21.71 -18.26 28.98
CA VAL A 303 -21.59 -17.06 29.80
C VAL A 303 -22.36 -17.35 31.09
N ALA A 304 -21.62 -17.44 32.20
CA ALA A 304 -22.09 -17.13 33.54
C ALA A 304 -20.83 -16.77 34.36
N ALA A 305 -20.61 -15.49 34.69
CA ALA A 305 -21.10 -14.85 35.92
C ALA A 305 -20.63 -15.67 37.15
N SER A 306 -19.70 -15.20 37.98
CA SER A 306 -19.83 -14.13 38.99
C SER A 306 -18.72 -14.37 40.05
N PRO A 307 -18.52 -13.53 41.08
CA PRO A 307 -19.16 -12.25 41.43
C PRO A 307 -18.26 -11.01 41.23
#